data_AF-A0A318H2J2-F1
#
_entry.id   AF-A0A318H2J2-F1
#
_cell.length_a   1.000
_cell.length_b   1.000
_cell.length_c   1.000
_cell.angle_alpha   90.00
_cell.angle_beta   90.00
_cell.angle_gamma   90.00
#
_symmetry.space_group_name_H-M   'P 1'
#
loop_
_entity.id
_entity.type
_entity.pdbx_description
1 polymer ?
#
loop_
_entity_poly.entity_id
_entity_poly.type
_entity_poly.pdbx_seq_one_letter_code
_entity_poly.pdbx_strand_id
1 'polypeptide(L)'
;MHPFSCGHCGTTVFFENIRCDTCGATLGFVPDEGRMAAFPPDAPGRIDGPDIRTDDGGRPLRACLNRSLHEACNWMVAADDPQPRCRSCRLTEMIPDLSLHLNAWRAFEQAKRRLVFTLIGIGLAPEPKAGPDDPRGLSFRLLASLPGEPPVLTGHDNGVITLNLAETDDVLRETARVSMHESVRTVLGHLRHEVSHYLQQRHIDGTPAIDDCRAVFGDERADYAAALATHYARGPADDWPQHFVSAYAGAHPWEDWAETCAHYLLMLDAVQTASAWGLSLDGPADAQPGGDRTDTTTPARHLALNQWLPIAQFLNAMNRSLGERDSYPFLMPDAVLAKLDCVQQLLARAAATLKAPAATA
;
A
#
# COMPACT_ATOMS: atom_id res chain seq x y z
N MET A 1 -8.13 -0.46 6.91
CA MET A 1 -8.89 -1.17 5.86
C MET A 1 -10.36 -1.06 6.19
N HIS A 2 -11.19 -0.70 5.21
CA HIS A 2 -12.62 -0.61 5.43
C HIS A 2 -13.25 -1.98 5.73
N PRO A 3 -14.34 -2.03 6.52
CA PRO A 3 -15.11 -3.25 6.70
C PRO A 3 -15.84 -3.66 5.42
N PHE A 4 -16.23 -4.93 5.37
CA PHE A 4 -17.04 -5.58 4.36
C PHE A 4 -18.29 -6.17 4.99
N SER A 5 -19.20 -6.69 4.17
CA SER A 5 -20.34 -7.48 4.62
C SER A 5 -20.13 -8.94 4.21
N CYS A 6 -20.48 -9.87 5.11
CA CYS A 6 -20.60 -11.28 4.77
C CYS A 6 -21.66 -11.42 3.67
N GLY A 7 -21.29 -11.94 2.50
CA GLY A 7 -22.22 -12.07 1.38
C GLY A 7 -23.44 -12.98 1.67
N HIS A 8 -23.34 -13.87 2.67
CA HIS A 8 -24.44 -14.76 3.05
C HIS A 8 -25.41 -14.14 4.07
N CYS A 9 -24.92 -13.61 5.19
CA CYS A 9 -25.77 -13.15 6.30
C CYS A 9 -25.77 -11.63 6.53
N GLY A 10 -24.98 -10.88 5.76
CA GLY A 10 -24.90 -9.42 5.83
C GLY A 10 -24.10 -8.85 7.00
N THR A 11 -23.71 -9.66 8.00
CA THR A 11 -22.90 -9.20 9.14
C THR A 11 -21.60 -8.55 8.69
N THR A 12 -21.19 -7.47 9.38
CA THR A 12 -19.89 -6.83 9.20
C THR A 12 -18.74 -7.81 9.40
N VAL A 13 -17.83 -7.86 8.43
CA VAL A 13 -16.59 -8.65 8.46
C VAL A 13 -15.42 -7.77 8.02
N PHE A 14 -14.21 -8.14 8.40
CA PHE A 14 -13.00 -7.41 8.10
C PHE A 14 -12.22 -8.06 6.97
N PHE A 15 -11.32 -7.27 6.36
CA PHE A 15 -10.59 -7.65 5.16
C PHE A 15 -9.83 -8.97 5.29
N GLU A 16 -9.38 -9.33 6.49
CA GLU A 16 -8.63 -10.55 6.77
C GLU A 16 -9.46 -11.71 7.31
N ASN A 17 -10.76 -11.52 7.55
CA ASN A 17 -11.59 -12.64 8.01
C ASN A 17 -11.63 -13.74 6.95
N ILE A 18 -11.43 -14.97 7.43
CA ILE A 18 -11.56 -16.21 6.64
C ILE A 18 -12.85 -16.96 6.94
N ARG A 19 -13.60 -16.54 7.98
CA ARG A 19 -14.85 -17.14 8.42
C ARG A 19 -15.75 -16.05 9.01
N CYS A 20 -17.05 -16.18 8.83
CA CYS A 20 -18.04 -15.34 9.48
C CYS A 20 -18.41 -15.94 10.84
N ASP A 21 -18.23 -15.18 11.91
CA ASP A 21 -18.53 -15.65 13.27
C ASP A 21 -20.04 -15.78 13.55
N THR A 22 -20.89 -15.15 12.74
CA THR A 22 -22.36 -15.22 12.91
C THR A 22 -22.97 -16.46 12.23
N CYS A 23 -22.72 -16.66 10.93
CA CYS A 23 -23.33 -17.75 10.17
C CYS A 23 -22.40 -18.96 9.96
N GLY A 24 -21.13 -18.85 10.37
CA GLY A 24 -20.14 -19.92 10.22
C GLY A 24 -19.61 -20.11 8.79
N ALA A 25 -20.13 -19.37 7.80
CA ALA A 25 -19.69 -19.43 6.42
C ALA A 25 -18.20 -19.11 6.29
N THR A 26 -17.50 -19.82 5.43
CA THR A 26 -16.13 -19.49 5.09
C THR A 26 -16.12 -18.30 4.16
N LEU A 27 -15.18 -17.39 4.35
CA LEU A 27 -15.08 -16.14 3.61
C LEU A 27 -13.89 -16.14 2.68
N GLY A 28 -14.02 -15.42 1.57
CA GLY A 28 -12.92 -15.18 0.65
C GLY A 28 -13.09 -13.88 -0.12
N PHE A 29 -12.03 -13.07 -0.19
CA PHE A 29 -12.07 -11.80 -0.90
C PHE A 29 -11.91 -12.02 -2.41
N VAL A 30 -12.82 -11.45 -3.21
CA VAL A 30 -12.78 -11.55 -4.68
C VAL A 30 -12.24 -10.24 -5.25
N PRO A 31 -10.96 -10.20 -5.69
CA PRO A 31 -10.29 -8.94 -6.03
C PRO A 31 -10.92 -8.17 -7.18
N ASP A 32 -11.44 -8.87 -8.20
CA ASP A 32 -12.01 -8.22 -9.39
C ASP A 32 -13.39 -7.60 -9.13
N GLU A 33 -14.03 -7.95 -8.01
CA GLU A 33 -15.30 -7.38 -7.58
C GLU A 33 -15.16 -6.41 -6.40
N GLY A 34 -14.05 -6.46 -5.68
CA GLY A 34 -13.86 -5.68 -4.46
C GLY A 34 -14.81 -6.08 -3.32
N ARG A 35 -15.22 -7.35 -3.22
CA ARG A 35 -16.14 -7.84 -2.17
C ARG A 35 -15.65 -9.08 -1.43
N MET A 36 -16.27 -9.34 -0.27
CA MET A 36 -16.09 -10.57 0.48
C MET A 36 -17.18 -11.58 0.09
N ALA A 37 -16.80 -12.65 -0.62
CA ALA A 37 -17.68 -13.77 -0.91
C ALA A 37 -17.83 -14.68 0.32
N ALA A 38 -19.01 -15.26 0.48
CA ALA A 38 -19.31 -16.21 1.54
C ALA A 38 -19.66 -17.59 0.97
N PHE A 39 -19.15 -18.63 1.61
CA PHE A 39 -19.33 -20.03 1.23
C PHE A 39 -19.96 -20.79 2.40
N PRO A 40 -21.28 -21.08 2.35
CA PRO A 40 -21.98 -21.74 3.43
C PRO A 40 -21.37 -23.11 3.81
N PRO A 41 -21.43 -23.52 5.09
CA PRO A 41 -20.83 -24.78 5.56
C PRO A 41 -21.47 -26.03 4.96
N ASP A 42 -22.75 -25.95 4.60
CA ASP A 42 -23.57 -27.00 3.99
C ASP A 42 -23.39 -27.12 2.48
N ALA A 43 -22.70 -26.16 1.86
CA ALA A 43 -22.34 -26.32 0.46
C ALA A 43 -21.32 -27.49 0.33
N PRO A 44 -21.32 -28.23 -0.79
CA PRO A 44 -20.39 -29.36 -1.02
C PRO A 44 -18.92 -28.92 -1.28
N GLY A 45 -17.93 -29.67 -0.76
CA GLY A 45 -16.47 -29.45 -0.92
C GLY A 45 -15.75 -28.81 0.28
N ARG A 46 -14.44 -29.06 0.47
CA ARG A 46 -13.64 -28.38 1.53
C ARG A 46 -13.15 -27.03 1.03
N ILE A 47 -13.40 -25.95 1.76
CA ILE A 47 -13.06 -24.58 1.32
C ILE A 47 -11.54 -24.32 1.33
N ASP A 48 -10.79 -25.06 2.14
CA ASP A 48 -9.33 -24.96 2.20
C ASP A 48 -8.62 -25.86 1.15
N GLY A 49 -9.38 -26.54 0.28
CA GLY A 49 -8.86 -27.31 -0.84
C GLY A 49 -8.86 -26.54 -2.17
N PRO A 50 -8.28 -27.12 -3.23
CA PRO A 50 -8.32 -26.54 -4.59
C PRO A 50 -9.72 -26.62 -5.24
N ASP A 51 -10.74 -27.05 -4.50
CA ASP A 51 -12.08 -27.31 -5.00
C ASP A 51 -12.73 -26.03 -5.53
N ILE A 52 -13.26 -26.12 -6.75
CA ILE A 52 -14.06 -25.05 -7.36
C ILE A 52 -15.42 -25.01 -6.66
N ARG A 53 -15.83 -23.83 -6.19
CA ARG A 53 -17.11 -23.61 -5.55
C ARG A 53 -17.82 -22.42 -6.17
N THR A 54 -19.14 -22.49 -6.19
CA THR A 54 -19.98 -21.37 -6.54
C THR A 54 -20.25 -20.55 -5.28
N ASP A 55 -19.94 -19.27 -5.31
CA ASP A 55 -20.33 -18.37 -4.23
C ASP A 55 -21.83 -18.04 -4.26
N ASP A 56 -22.28 -17.24 -3.30
CA ASP A 56 -23.63 -16.67 -3.24
C ASP A 56 -24.05 -15.89 -4.50
N GLY A 57 -23.08 -15.37 -5.25
CA GLY A 57 -23.27 -14.64 -6.52
C GLY A 57 -23.30 -15.53 -7.77
N GLY A 58 -23.17 -16.85 -7.65
CA GLY A 58 -23.22 -17.77 -8.78
C GLY A 58 -21.91 -17.95 -9.55
N ARG A 59 -20.78 -17.39 -9.08
CA ARG A 59 -19.49 -17.49 -9.77
C ARG A 59 -18.64 -18.65 -9.29
N PRO A 60 -18.06 -19.46 -10.20
CA PRO A 60 -17.14 -20.50 -9.83
C PRO A 60 -15.78 -19.89 -9.46
N LEU A 61 -15.39 -20.08 -8.21
CA LEU A 61 -14.17 -19.56 -7.59
C LEU A 61 -13.42 -20.71 -6.92
N ARG A 62 -12.11 -20.52 -6.75
CA ARG A 62 -11.24 -21.42 -5.96
C ARG A 62 -10.42 -20.61 -4.97
N ALA A 63 -10.05 -21.22 -3.86
CA ALA A 63 -9.14 -20.60 -2.91
C ALA A 63 -7.74 -20.40 -3.54
N CYS A 64 -7.07 -19.30 -3.20
CA CYS A 64 -5.66 -19.13 -3.53
C CYS A 64 -4.82 -20.27 -2.91
N LEU A 65 -3.87 -20.83 -3.67
CA LEU A 65 -3.00 -21.93 -3.22
C LEU A 65 -2.32 -21.66 -1.86
N ASN A 66 -1.88 -20.42 -1.61
CA ASN A 66 -1.24 -20.03 -0.34
C ASN A 66 -2.21 -20.07 0.87
N ARG A 67 -3.53 -20.07 0.65
CA ARG A 67 -4.52 -20.37 1.70
C ARG A 67 -4.45 -21.84 2.08
N SER A 68 -4.54 -22.72 1.10
CA SER A 68 -4.58 -24.18 1.29
C SER A 68 -3.30 -24.73 1.88
N LEU A 69 -2.14 -24.22 1.44
CA LEU A 69 -0.84 -24.74 1.88
C LEU A 69 -0.35 -24.14 3.20
N HIS A 70 -0.71 -22.88 3.46
CA HIS A 70 -0.05 -22.09 4.50
C HIS A 70 -0.99 -21.20 5.31
N GLU A 71 -2.31 -21.24 5.10
CA GLU A 71 -3.31 -20.39 5.76
C GLU A 71 -2.94 -18.89 5.72
N ALA A 72 -2.25 -18.46 4.67
CA ALA A 72 -1.59 -17.16 4.61
C ALA A 72 -2.33 -16.13 3.76
N CYS A 73 -3.43 -16.54 3.14
CA CYS A 73 -4.20 -15.74 2.19
C CYS A 73 -5.68 -16.05 2.31
N ASN A 74 -6.54 -15.06 2.11
CA ASN A 74 -7.99 -15.21 2.05
C ASN A 74 -8.57 -14.77 0.69
N TRP A 75 -7.74 -14.46 -0.30
CA TRP A 75 -8.22 -14.07 -1.62
C TRP A 75 -8.61 -15.28 -2.47
N MET A 76 -9.61 -15.07 -3.31
CA MET A 76 -10.13 -16.05 -4.26
C MET A 76 -9.50 -15.89 -5.64
N VAL A 77 -9.64 -16.93 -6.45
CA VAL A 77 -9.20 -17.00 -7.84
C VAL A 77 -10.39 -17.47 -8.67
N ALA A 78 -10.57 -16.91 -9.87
CA ALA A 78 -11.57 -17.42 -10.80
C ALA A 78 -11.26 -18.88 -11.17
N ALA A 79 -12.29 -19.70 -11.33
CA ALA A 79 -12.11 -21.13 -11.61
C ALA A 79 -11.45 -21.40 -12.97
N ASP A 80 -11.62 -20.50 -13.93
CA ASP A 80 -11.06 -20.55 -15.28
C ASP A 80 -9.67 -19.88 -15.40
N ASP A 81 -9.22 -19.16 -14.36
CA ASP A 81 -7.86 -18.63 -14.33
C ASP A 81 -6.86 -19.81 -14.31
N PRO A 82 -5.85 -19.87 -15.18
CA PRO A 82 -4.86 -20.95 -15.15
C PRO A 82 -3.93 -20.88 -13.92
N GLN A 83 -3.79 -19.73 -13.28
CA GLN A 83 -2.82 -19.50 -12.20
C GLN A 83 -3.40 -19.86 -10.82
N PRO A 84 -2.79 -20.80 -10.06
CA PRO A 84 -3.34 -21.28 -8.79
C PRO A 84 -3.25 -20.25 -7.64
N ARG A 85 -2.46 -19.18 -7.81
CA ARG A 85 -2.29 -18.10 -6.84
C ARG A 85 -3.14 -16.89 -7.24
N CYS A 86 -3.75 -16.23 -6.26
CA CYS A 86 -4.50 -14.98 -6.47
C CYS A 86 -3.60 -13.84 -6.98
N ARG A 87 -4.23 -12.75 -7.44
CA ARG A 87 -3.55 -11.57 -8.02
C ARG A 87 -2.42 -11.01 -7.14
N SER A 88 -2.57 -11.03 -5.82
CA SER A 88 -1.49 -10.59 -4.91
C SER A 88 -0.38 -11.64 -4.75
N CYS A 89 -0.73 -12.92 -4.48
CA CYS A 89 0.27 -13.95 -4.19
C CYS A 89 1.11 -14.36 -5.42
N ARG A 90 0.61 -14.14 -6.65
CA ARG A 90 1.41 -14.37 -7.87
C ARG A 90 2.50 -13.32 -8.10
N LEU A 91 2.45 -12.19 -7.39
CA LEU A 91 3.51 -11.18 -7.43
C LEU A 91 4.73 -11.57 -6.58
N THR A 92 4.66 -12.60 -5.73
CA THR A 92 5.84 -13.04 -4.95
C THR A 92 6.57 -14.13 -5.71
N GLU A 93 7.77 -13.81 -6.18
CA GLU A 93 8.63 -14.76 -6.89
C GLU A 93 9.54 -15.55 -5.93
N MET A 94 9.97 -14.92 -4.83
CA MET A 94 10.87 -15.54 -3.85
C MET A 94 10.31 -15.40 -2.44
N ILE A 95 10.26 -16.51 -1.72
CA ILE A 95 9.80 -16.61 -0.32
C ILE A 95 10.94 -17.19 0.53
N PRO A 96 10.98 -16.91 1.83
CA PRO A 96 11.97 -17.50 2.73
C PRO A 96 11.69 -18.98 2.99
N ASP A 97 12.56 -19.64 3.74
CA ASP A 97 12.24 -20.92 4.38
C ASP A 97 11.06 -20.73 5.35
N LEU A 98 9.88 -21.22 4.95
CA LEU A 98 8.66 -21.11 5.74
C LEU A 98 8.68 -21.97 7.00
N SER A 99 9.57 -22.96 7.13
CA SER A 99 9.72 -23.70 8.39
C SER A 99 10.23 -22.80 9.53
N LEU A 100 10.93 -21.72 9.19
CA LEU A 100 11.49 -20.75 10.13
C LEU A 100 10.73 -19.42 10.14
N HIS A 101 10.21 -18.99 8.98
CA HIS A 101 9.74 -17.62 8.78
C HIS A 101 8.25 -17.50 8.40
N LEU A 102 7.43 -18.53 8.68
CA LEU A 102 6.01 -18.54 8.30
C LEU A 102 5.24 -17.29 8.74
N ASN A 103 5.39 -16.86 9.99
CA ASN A 103 4.64 -15.72 10.53
C ASN A 103 5.09 -14.38 9.95
N ALA A 104 6.41 -14.18 9.79
CA ALA A 104 6.96 -13.00 9.13
C ALA A 104 6.46 -12.90 7.68
N TRP A 105 6.54 -14.00 6.94
CA TRP A 105 6.03 -14.07 5.57
C TRP A 105 4.51 -13.81 5.50
N ARG A 106 3.71 -14.40 6.40
CA ARG A 106 2.26 -14.13 6.49
C ARG A 106 1.95 -12.65 6.72
N ALA A 107 2.69 -11.99 7.61
CA ALA A 107 2.51 -10.56 7.89
C ALA A 107 2.85 -9.69 6.67
N PHE A 108 3.92 -10.00 5.95
CA PHE A 108 4.26 -9.34 4.68
C PHE A 108 3.20 -9.54 3.61
N GLU A 109 2.76 -10.78 3.39
CA GLU A 109 1.71 -11.08 2.41
C GLU A 109 0.39 -10.37 2.77
N GLN A 110 0.06 -10.23 4.05
CA GLN A 110 -1.09 -9.44 4.50
C GLN A 110 -0.93 -7.96 4.17
N ALA A 111 0.21 -7.35 4.49
CA ALA A 111 0.48 -5.95 4.16
C ALA A 111 0.45 -5.72 2.63
N LYS A 112 1.08 -6.61 1.86
CA LYS A 112 1.06 -6.55 0.40
C LYS A 112 -0.35 -6.68 -0.17
N ARG A 113 -1.22 -7.53 0.37
CA ARG A 113 -2.63 -7.60 -0.06
C ARG A 113 -3.38 -6.28 0.16
N ARG A 114 -3.12 -5.57 1.26
CA ARG A 114 -3.69 -4.23 1.49
C ARG A 114 -3.22 -3.25 0.42
N LEU A 115 -1.93 -3.23 0.13
CA LEU A 115 -1.39 -2.40 -0.96
C LEU A 115 -2.01 -2.74 -2.32
N VAL A 116 -2.02 -4.03 -2.71
CA VAL A 116 -2.56 -4.46 -4.00
C VAL A 116 -4.05 -4.15 -4.11
N PHE A 117 -4.81 -4.24 -3.00
CA PHE A 117 -6.20 -3.80 -2.94
C PHE A 117 -6.33 -2.32 -3.30
N THR A 118 -5.53 -1.45 -2.71
CA THR A 118 -5.51 -0.01 -3.00
C THR A 118 -5.19 0.25 -4.47
N LEU A 119 -4.16 -0.40 -5.01
CA LEU A 119 -3.75 -0.25 -6.41
C LEU A 119 -4.82 -0.70 -7.39
N ILE A 120 -5.51 -1.81 -7.11
CA ILE A 120 -6.68 -2.25 -7.89
C ILE A 120 -7.79 -1.18 -7.84
N GLY A 121 -8.09 -0.65 -6.64
CA GLY A 121 -9.14 0.35 -6.43
C GLY A 121 -8.91 1.65 -7.20
N ILE A 122 -7.66 2.08 -7.35
CA ILE A 122 -7.31 3.28 -8.15
C ILE A 122 -7.07 2.97 -9.63
N GLY A 123 -7.23 1.71 -10.06
CA GLY A 123 -7.09 1.31 -11.47
C GLY A 123 -5.64 1.12 -11.95
N LEU A 124 -4.70 0.90 -11.02
CA LEU A 124 -3.27 0.68 -11.28
C LEU A 124 -2.84 -0.72 -10.82
N ALA A 125 -3.69 -1.72 -11.08
CA ALA A 125 -3.42 -3.09 -10.67
C ALA A 125 -2.10 -3.60 -11.30
N PRO A 126 -1.13 -4.06 -10.50
CA PRO A 126 0.14 -4.56 -11.04
C PRO A 126 -0.04 -5.93 -11.67
N GLU A 127 0.75 -6.19 -12.71
CA GLU A 127 0.86 -7.50 -13.34
C GLU A 127 2.17 -8.19 -12.90
N PRO A 128 2.21 -9.52 -12.77
CA PRO A 128 3.44 -10.23 -12.42
C PRO A 128 4.50 -10.06 -13.49
N LYS A 129 5.78 -10.00 -13.10
CA LYS A 129 6.89 -10.08 -14.05
C LYS A 129 6.80 -11.37 -14.87
N ALA A 130 6.85 -11.23 -16.19
CA ALA A 130 6.93 -12.36 -17.12
C ALA A 130 8.35 -12.97 -17.21
N GLY A 131 9.36 -12.19 -16.82
CA GLY A 131 10.77 -12.59 -16.81
C GLY A 131 11.67 -11.44 -16.34
N PRO A 132 13.00 -11.65 -16.27
CA PRO A 132 13.95 -10.63 -15.81
C PRO A 132 13.88 -9.32 -16.59
N ASP A 133 13.70 -9.43 -17.92
CA ASP A 133 13.71 -8.30 -18.85
C ASP A 133 12.35 -7.62 -19.01
N ASP A 134 11.30 -8.07 -18.31
CA ASP A 134 9.98 -7.44 -18.36
C ASP A 134 10.01 -6.11 -17.58
N PRO A 135 9.99 -4.94 -18.26
CA PRO A 135 10.08 -3.65 -17.58
C PRO A 135 8.73 -3.20 -17.02
N ARG A 136 7.65 -3.99 -17.25
CA ARG A 136 6.28 -3.61 -16.91
C ARG A 136 5.73 -4.38 -15.73
N GLY A 137 6.22 -5.59 -15.50
CA GLY A 137 5.75 -6.42 -14.39
C GLY A 137 6.36 -6.03 -13.05
N LEU A 138 5.67 -6.43 -11.99
CA LEU A 138 6.09 -6.29 -10.60
C LEU A 138 6.36 -7.68 -10.00
N SER A 139 7.43 -7.82 -9.24
CA SER A 139 7.64 -8.97 -8.38
C SER A 139 8.21 -8.58 -7.01
N PHE A 140 7.94 -9.43 -6.02
CA PHE A 140 8.43 -9.29 -4.65
C PHE A 140 9.37 -10.44 -4.32
N ARG A 141 10.51 -10.10 -3.70
CA ARG A 141 11.42 -11.04 -3.04
C ARG A 141 11.38 -10.80 -1.55
N LEU A 142 10.86 -11.76 -0.80
CA LEU A 142 10.79 -11.71 0.66
C LEU A 142 11.92 -12.58 1.22
N LEU A 143 12.96 -11.94 1.77
CA LEU A 143 14.20 -12.61 2.15
C LEU A 143 14.46 -12.48 3.65
N ALA A 144 14.98 -13.54 4.26
CA ALA A 144 15.55 -13.48 5.61
C ALA A 144 17.07 -13.30 5.50
N SER A 145 17.65 -12.44 6.33
CA SER A 145 19.11 -12.40 6.49
C SER A 145 19.60 -13.72 7.09
N LEU A 146 20.62 -14.33 6.47
CA LEU A 146 21.23 -15.57 6.95
C LEU A 146 22.57 -15.28 7.66
N PRO A 147 22.90 -15.99 8.77
CA PRO A 147 24.19 -15.84 9.42
C PRO A 147 25.36 -16.12 8.47
N GLY A 148 26.31 -15.19 8.37
CA GLY A 148 27.48 -15.32 7.51
C GLY A 148 27.27 -14.86 6.06
N GLU A 149 26.05 -14.47 5.68
CA GLU A 149 25.77 -13.87 4.38
C GLU A 149 25.70 -12.33 4.47
N PRO A 150 25.87 -11.62 3.35
CA PRO A 150 25.61 -10.18 3.30
C PRO A 150 24.19 -9.85 3.77
N PRO A 151 23.97 -8.71 4.44
CA PRO A 151 22.64 -8.30 4.84
C PRO A 151 21.75 -8.11 3.61
N VAL A 152 20.49 -8.54 3.72
CA VAL A 152 19.48 -8.26 2.70
C VAL A 152 19.22 -6.76 2.68
N LEU A 153 19.52 -6.14 1.54
CA LEU A 153 19.17 -4.75 1.26
C LEU A 153 17.73 -4.70 0.75
N THR A 154 16.89 -3.93 1.43
CA THR A 154 15.55 -3.61 0.95
C THR A 154 15.64 -2.54 -0.13
N GLY A 155 14.82 -2.66 -1.18
CA GLY A 155 14.75 -1.66 -2.23
C GLY A 155 14.03 -2.16 -3.49
N HIS A 156 13.89 -1.27 -4.45
CA HIS A 156 13.31 -1.52 -5.76
C HIS A 156 14.39 -1.49 -6.86
N ASP A 157 14.44 -2.54 -7.68
CA ASP A 157 15.27 -2.62 -8.87
C ASP A 157 14.48 -3.24 -10.04
N ASN A 158 14.25 -2.44 -11.09
CA ASN A 158 13.59 -2.85 -12.33
C ASN A 158 12.30 -3.69 -12.14
N GLY A 159 11.37 -3.20 -11.31
CA GLY A 159 10.11 -3.87 -10.99
C GLY A 159 10.26 -5.04 -10.02
N VAL A 160 11.44 -5.27 -9.44
CA VAL A 160 11.67 -6.24 -8.37
C VAL A 160 11.80 -5.49 -7.05
N ILE A 161 10.83 -5.67 -6.16
CA ILE A 161 10.88 -5.14 -4.80
C ILE A 161 11.43 -6.22 -3.88
N THR A 162 12.63 -6.00 -3.34
CA THR A 162 13.25 -6.89 -2.34
C THR A 162 13.00 -6.34 -0.95
N LEU A 163 12.51 -7.16 -0.03
CA LEU A 163 12.20 -6.76 1.35
C LEU A 163 12.83 -7.73 2.34
N ASN A 164 13.46 -7.17 3.37
CA ASN A 164 13.98 -7.95 4.48
C ASN A 164 12.87 -8.29 5.49
N LEU A 165 12.72 -9.58 5.79
CA LEU A 165 11.74 -10.08 6.76
C LEU A 165 11.93 -9.53 8.17
N ALA A 166 13.15 -9.07 8.50
CA ALA A 166 13.45 -8.39 9.76
C ALA A 166 12.53 -7.20 10.04
N GLU A 167 11.90 -6.59 9.02
CA GLU A 167 10.95 -5.49 9.23
C GLU A 167 9.66 -5.92 9.92
N THR A 168 9.33 -7.21 9.93
CA THR A 168 8.18 -7.72 10.72
C THR A 168 8.50 -7.91 12.20
N ASP A 169 9.77 -7.87 12.59
CA ASP A 169 10.18 -7.88 13.99
C ASP A 169 10.02 -6.48 14.58
N ASP A 170 9.21 -6.36 15.63
CA ASP A 170 8.88 -5.08 16.26
C ASP A 170 10.10 -4.40 16.88
N VAL A 171 11.02 -5.17 17.46
CA VAL A 171 12.23 -4.65 18.10
C VAL A 171 13.20 -4.13 17.05
N LEU A 172 13.45 -4.91 16.01
CA LEU A 172 14.33 -4.49 14.91
C LEU A 172 13.74 -3.30 14.16
N ARG A 173 12.42 -3.29 13.93
CA ARG A 173 11.74 -2.18 13.26
C ARG A 173 11.78 -0.90 14.08
N GLU A 174 11.55 -0.95 15.38
CA GLU A 174 11.64 0.25 16.24
C GLU A 174 13.10 0.73 16.37
N THR A 175 14.07 -0.19 16.44
CA THR A 175 15.49 0.16 16.41
C THR A 175 15.86 0.89 15.13
N ALA A 176 15.45 0.35 13.97
CA ALA A 176 15.67 0.96 12.67
C ALA A 176 14.98 2.34 12.58
N ARG A 177 13.73 2.47 13.05
CA ARG A 177 13.00 3.74 13.07
C ARG A 177 13.78 4.81 13.83
N VAL A 178 14.32 4.48 15.01
CA VAL A 178 15.09 5.43 15.82
C VAL A 178 16.44 5.75 15.17
N SER A 179 17.18 4.74 14.70
CA SER A 179 18.51 4.95 14.10
C SER A 179 18.45 5.76 12.81
N MET A 180 17.37 5.60 12.03
CA MET A 180 17.14 6.32 10.78
C MET A 180 16.37 7.63 10.97
N HIS A 181 16.07 8.03 12.21
CA HIS A 181 15.31 9.25 12.53
C HIS A 181 13.94 9.31 11.83
N GLU A 182 13.31 8.15 11.64
CA GLU A 182 12.00 8.03 11.01
C GLU A 182 10.89 8.31 12.02
N SER A 183 9.85 9.05 11.60
CA SER A 183 8.71 9.31 12.48
C SER A 183 7.84 8.07 12.67
N VAL A 184 7.67 7.27 11.62
CA VAL A 184 6.89 6.03 11.62
C VAL A 184 7.56 5.02 10.69
N ARG A 185 7.69 3.76 11.13
CA ARG A 185 8.13 2.64 10.28
C ARG A 185 7.13 1.49 10.38
N THR A 186 6.54 1.11 9.25
CA THR A 186 5.64 -0.06 9.15
C THR A 186 5.91 -0.81 7.86
N VAL A 187 5.65 -2.12 7.86
CA VAL A 187 5.80 -2.97 6.67
C VAL A 187 4.96 -2.45 5.49
N LEU A 188 3.73 -2.01 5.75
CA LEU A 188 2.86 -1.44 4.70
C LEU A 188 3.38 -0.08 4.20
N GLY A 189 3.94 0.74 5.07
CA GLY A 189 4.58 2.00 4.68
C GLY A 189 5.74 1.77 3.72
N HIS A 190 6.62 0.83 4.05
CA HIS A 190 7.75 0.49 3.19
C HIS A 190 7.30 -0.11 1.85
N LEU A 191 6.31 -1.00 1.86
CA LEU A 191 5.71 -1.51 0.63
C LEU A 191 5.15 -0.38 -0.27
N ARG A 192 4.53 0.65 0.32
CA ARG A 192 4.04 1.82 -0.42
C ARG A 192 5.17 2.69 -0.96
N HIS A 193 6.28 2.80 -0.23
CA HIS A 193 7.47 3.49 -0.72
C HIS A 193 8.03 2.76 -1.95
N GLU A 194 8.35 1.48 -1.82
CA GLU A 194 8.97 0.70 -2.89
C GLU A 194 8.08 0.57 -4.13
N VAL A 195 6.76 0.42 -3.95
CA VAL A 195 5.85 0.38 -5.09
C VAL A 195 5.70 1.74 -5.76
N SER A 196 6.00 2.85 -5.07
CA SER A 196 5.97 4.19 -5.68
C SER A 196 7.10 4.37 -6.68
N HIS A 197 8.28 3.78 -6.43
CA HIS A 197 9.33 3.67 -7.45
C HIS A 197 8.88 2.84 -8.65
N TYR A 198 8.23 1.68 -8.40
CA TYR A 198 7.66 0.88 -9.49
C TYR A 198 6.62 1.66 -10.30
N LEU A 199 5.71 2.41 -9.65
CA LEU A 199 4.69 3.19 -10.34
C LEU A 199 5.32 4.28 -11.21
N GLN A 200 6.37 4.95 -10.74
CA GLN A 200 7.13 5.91 -11.56
C GLN A 200 7.75 5.21 -12.76
N GLN A 201 8.52 4.14 -12.53
CA GLN A 201 9.18 3.38 -13.59
C GLN A 201 8.17 2.91 -14.65
N ARG A 202 7.02 2.42 -14.20
CA ARG A 202 6.03 1.79 -15.06
C ARG A 202 5.21 2.79 -15.89
N HIS A 203 4.90 3.95 -15.32
CA HIS A 203 3.87 4.84 -15.86
C HIS A 203 4.35 6.25 -16.19
N ILE A 204 5.52 6.66 -15.70
CA ILE A 204 6.01 8.03 -15.80
C ILE A 204 7.32 8.06 -16.59
N ASP A 205 8.27 7.20 -16.24
CA ASP A 205 9.58 7.16 -16.91
C ASP A 205 9.45 6.91 -18.41
N GLY A 206 10.25 7.64 -19.20
CA GLY A 206 10.21 7.57 -20.66
C GLY A 206 8.96 8.18 -21.31
N THR A 207 8.09 8.82 -20.54
CA THR A 207 6.92 9.57 -21.06
C THR A 207 7.08 11.07 -20.82
N PRO A 208 6.31 11.94 -21.50
CA PRO A 208 6.31 13.38 -21.19
C PRO A 208 5.92 13.73 -19.76
N ALA A 209 5.28 12.82 -19.01
CA ALA A 209 4.88 13.05 -17.63
C ALA A 209 6.08 13.19 -16.67
N ILE A 210 7.27 12.71 -17.04
CA ILE A 210 8.47 12.87 -16.20
C ILE A 210 8.83 14.35 -16.01
N ASP A 211 8.50 15.22 -16.97
CA ASP A 211 8.78 16.65 -16.88
C ASP A 211 7.89 17.33 -15.83
N ASP A 212 6.65 16.85 -15.64
CA ASP A 212 5.76 17.28 -14.55
C ASP A 212 6.34 16.86 -13.18
N CYS A 213 6.88 15.63 -13.08
CA CYS A 213 7.60 15.20 -11.88
C CYS A 213 8.80 16.12 -11.59
N ARG A 214 9.66 16.36 -12.58
CA ARG A 214 10.87 17.18 -12.41
C ARG A 214 10.58 18.62 -12.03
N ALA A 215 9.49 19.19 -12.54
CA ALA A 215 9.06 20.54 -12.19
C ALA A 215 8.70 20.68 -10.70
N VAL A 216 8.26 19.60 -10.06
CA VAL A 216 7.71 19.62 -8.69
C VAL A 216 8.67 19.02 -7.66
N PHE A 217 9.35 17.92 -8.00
CA PHE A 217 10.24 17.16 -7.13
C PHE A 217 11.72 17.48 -7.35
N GLY A 218 12.07 18.06 -8.50
CA GLY A 218 13.46 18.25 -8.94
C GLY A 218 13.95 17.14 -9.88
N ASP A 219 15.18 17.28 -10.36
CA ASP A 219 15.76 16.39 -11.36
C ASP A 219 16.34 15.13 -10.72
N GLU A 220 15.65 14.00 -10.92
CA GLU A 220 16.00 12.69 -10.38
C GLU A 220 17.26 12.08 -11.00
N ARG A 221 17.83 12.71 -12.03
CA ARG A 221 19.11 12.29 -12.66
C ARG A 221 20.33 12.74 -11.86
N ALA A 222 20.13 13.47 -10.76
CA ALA A 222 21.19 13.74 -9.80
C ALA A 222 21.87 12.43 -9.34
N ASP A 223 23.14 12.49 -8.97
CA ASP A 223 23.85 11.30 -8.50
C ASP A 223 23.26 10.82 -7.17
N TYR A 224 22.50 9.72 -7.26
CA TYR A 224 21.78 9.13 -6.15
C TYR A 224 22.71 8.76 -4.98
N ALA A 225 23.85 8.13 -5.26
CA ALA A 225 24.77 7.69 -4.23
C ALA A 225 25.42 8.88 -3.52
N ALA A 226 25.80 9.92 -4.28
CA ALA A 226 26.36 11.14 -3.72
C ALA A 226 25.33 11.94 -2.89
N ALA A 227 24.07 11.96 -3.35
CA ALA A 227 22.97 12.64 -2.65
C ALA A 227 22.67 11.96 -1.29
N LEU A 228 22.54 10.63 -1.27
CA LEU A 228 22.37 9.88 -0.03
C LEU A 228 23.57 10.01 0.91
N ALA A 229 24.80 9.92 0.40
CA ALA A 229 26.00 10.11 1.21
C ALA A 229 26.01 11.51 1.87
N THR A 230 25.57 12.53 1.14
CA THR A 230 25.44 13.90 1.67
C THR A 230 24.37 13.98 2.75
N HIS A 231 23.20 13.37 2.53
CA HIS A 231 22.10 13.33 3.49
C HIS A 231 22.54 12.68 4.81
N TYR A 232 23.17 11.50 4.76
CA TYR A 232 23.64 10.83 5.98
C TYR A 232 24.81 11.54 6.66
N ALA A 233 25.66 12.25 5.91
CA ALA A 233 26.79 12.99 6.48
C ALA A 233 26.38 14.32 7.14
N ARG A 234 25.36 15.01 6.60
CA ARG A 234 24.97 16.37 7.04
C ARG A 234 23.65 16.41 7.79
N GLY A 235 22.82 15.38 7.66
CA GLY A 235 21.42 15.41 8.07
C GLY A 235 20.55 16.21 7.09
N PRO A 236 19.22 16.19 7.29
CA PRO A 236 18.30 17.03 6.53
C PRO A 236 18.49 18.51 6.90
N ALA A 237 18.13 19.43 5.99
CA ALA A 237 18.11 20.86 6.27
C ALA A 237 17.06 21.21 7.34
N ASP A 238 17.31 22.17 8.23
CA ASP A 238 16.41 22.48 9.36
C ASP A 238 14.97 22.84 8.93
N ASP A 239 14.81 23.42 7.74
CA ASP A 239 13.53 23.81 7.15
C ASP A 239 12.88 22.71 6.29
N TRP A 240 13.44 21.49 6.26
CA TRP A 240 12.86 20.36 5.53
C TRP A 240 11.36 20.15 5.80
N PRO A 241 10.80 20.34 7.02
CA PRO A 241 9.38 20.11 7.27
C PRO A 241 8.45 21.08 6.52
N GLN A 242 8.98 22.18 5.98
CA GLN A 242 8.24 23.12 5.14
C GLN A 242 8.15 22.69 3.66
N HIS A 243 8.97 21.72 3.26
CA HIS A 243 9.17 21.34 1.86
C HIS A 243 8.88 19.86 1.58
N PHE A 244 9.09 18.98 2.56
CA PHE A 244 9.08 17.53 2.37
C PHE A 244 8.19 16.84 3.40
N VAL A 245 7.60 15.71 3.00
CA VAL A 245 6.76 14.90 3.91
C VAL A 245 7.59 14.18 4.98
N SER A 246 8.86 13.88 4.68
CA SER A 246 9.82 13.31 5.61
C SER A 246 11.21 13.92 5.39
N ALA A 247 12.09 13.77 6.37
CA ALA A 247 13.49 14.17 6.22
C ALA A 247 14.17 13.44 5.05
N TYR A 248 13.86 12.15 4.88
CA TYR A 248 14.44 11.29 3.85
C TYR A 248 13.98 11.67 2.43
N ALA A 249 12.74 12.14 2.28
CA ALA A 249 12.26 12.73 1.02
C ALA A 249 13.16 13.89 0.54
N GLY A 250 13.76 14.65 1.45
CA GLY A 250 14.72 15.71 1.11
C GLY A 250 16.09 15.21 0.64
N ALA A 251 16.36 13.91 0.67
CA ALA A 251 17.66 13.34 0.29
C ALA A 251 17.88 13.34 -1.22
N HIS A 252 16.83 13.07 -2.02
CA HIS A 252 16.93 12.98 -3.47
C HIS A 252 15.53 13.11 -4.13
N PRO A 253 15.37 13.73 -5.31
CA PRO A 253 14.07 13.89 -5.97
C PRO A 253 13.30 12.58 -6.20
N TRP A 254 14.02 11.47 -6.45
CA TRP A 254 13.43 10.14 -6.59
C TRP A 254 12.80 9.62 -5.28
N GLU A 255 13.43 9.94 -4.13
CA GLU A 255 12.92 9.59 -2.81
C GLU A 255 11.75 10.49 -2.40
N ASP A 256 11.80 11.78 -2.79
CA ASP A 256 10.72 12.73 -2.57
C ASP A 256 9.42 12.30 -3.26
N TRP A 257 9.53 11.81 -4.51
CA TRP A 257 8.43 11.18 -5.22
C TRP A 257 7.90 9.96 -4.44
N ALA A 258 8.78 9.03 -4.08
CA ALA A 258 8.38 7.77 -3.46
C ALA A 258 7.69 7.97 -2.10
N GLU A 259 8.25 8.83 -1.25
CA GLU A 259 7.69 9.20 0.05
C GLU A 259 6.36 9.93 -0.09
N THR A 260 6.26 10.90 -1.01
CA THR A 260 5.01 11.63 -1.24
C THR A 260 3.91 10.72 -1.80
N CYS A 261 4.25 9.85 -2.75
CA CYS A 261 3.31 8.91 -3.33
C CYS A 261 2.85 7.85 -2.32
N ALA A 262 3.77 7.32 -1.51
CA ALA A 262 3.44 6.43 -0.41
C ALA A 262 2.48 7.08 0.60
N HIS A 263 2.71 8.36 0.89
CA HIS A 263 1.85 9.15 1.77
C HIS A 263 0.47 9.41 1.17
N TYR A 264 0.38 9.71 -0.12
CA TYR A 264 -0.89 9.81 -0.84
C TYR A 264 -1.71 8.51 -0.77
N LEU A 265 -1.08 7.36 -1.01
CA LEU A 265 -1.73 6.04 -0.88
C LEU A 265 -2.20 5.76 0.56
N LEU A 266 -1.43 6.19 1.56
CA LEU A 266 -1.85 6.11 2.97
C LEU A 266 -3.14 6.90 3.22
N MET A 267 -3.23 8.14 2.74
CA MET A 267 -4.40 8.99 2.94
C MET A 267 -5.65 8.41 2.29
N LEU A 268 -5.52 7.85 1.07
CA LEU A 268 -6.62 7.16 0.40
C LEU A 268 -7.18 6.01 1.26
N ASP A 269 -6.31 5.12 1.74
CA ASP A 269 -6.73 3.97 2.55
C ASP A 269 -7.34 4.38 3.89
N ALA A 270 -6.78 5.42 4.52
CA ALA A 270 -7.22 5.89 5.82
C ALA A 270 -8.60 6.57 5.73
N VAL A 271 -8.80 7.45 4.74
CA VAL A 271 -10.09 8.11 4.49
C VAL A 271 -11.16 7.09 4.06
N GLN A 272 -10.82 6.13 3.19
CA GLN A 272 -11.73 5.05 2.81
C GLN A 272 -12.13 4.22 4.03
N THR A 273 -11.18 3.90 4.91
CA THR A 273 -11.45 3.18 6.15
C THR A 273 -12.42 3.98 7.01
N ALA A 274 -12.13 5.23 7.33
CA ALA A 274 -12.99 6.06 8.18
C ALA A 274 -14.39 6.24 7.62
N SER A 275 -14.51 6.53 6.32
CA SER A 275 -15.79 6.71 5.63
C SER A 275 -16.67 5.48 5.73
N ALA A 276 -16.09 4.28 5.63
CA ALA A 276 -16.84 3.03 5.73
C ALA A 276 -17.30 2.69 7.16
N TRP A 277 -16.73 3.33 8.18
CA TRP A 277 -17.25 3.31 9.55
C TRP A 277 -18.26 4.44 9.82
N GLY A 278 -18.58 5.27 8.81
CA GLY A 278 -19.41 6.46 8.97
C GLY A 278 -18.72 7.60 9.73
N LEU A 279 -17.40 7.53 9.92
CA LEU A 279 -16.64 8.60 10.56
C LEU A 279 -16.36 9.72 9.55
N SER A 280 -16.88 10.90 9.85
CA SER A 280 -16.55 12.15 9.18
C SER A 280 -16.36 13.21 10.27
N LEU A 281 -15.29 13.98 10.17
CA LEU A 281 -14.92 15.00 11.14
C LEU A 281 -14.58 16.29 10.40
N ASP A 282 -15.14 17.40 10.85
CA ASP A 282 -14.84 18.74 10.30
C ASP A 282 -13.67 19.43 11.03
N GLY A 283 -13.23 18.87 12.17
CA GLY A 283 -12.18 19.40 13.03
C GLY A 283 -12.57 19.39 14.52
N PRO A 284 -11.78 20.04 15.39
CA PRO A 284 -12.15 20.23 16.80
C PRO A 284 -13.47 21.01 16.95
N ALA A 285 -14.32 20.63 17.91
CA ALA A 285 -15.66 21.20 18.08
C ALA A 285 -15.66 22.73 18.31
N ASP A 286 -14.67 23.24 19.05
CA ASP A 286 -14.51 24.67 19.35
C ASP A 286 -13.53 25.38 18.41
N ALA A 287 -13.12 24.72 17.32
CA ALA A 287 -12.32 25.39 16.31
C ALA A 287 -13.12 26.58 15.77
N GLN A 288 -12.64 27.80 16.02
CA GLN A 288 -13.03 28.94 15.21
C GLN A 288 -12.89 28.50 13.74
N PRO A 289 -13.83 28.83 12.83
CA PRO A 289 -13.62 28.62 11.41
C PRO A 289 -12.32 29.35 11.03
N GLY A 290 -11.23 28.60 11.02
CA GLY A 290 -9.88 29.12 11.05
C GLY A 290 -9.52 29.60 9.66
N GLY A 291 -9.07 30.86 9.61
CA GLY A 291 -8.78 31.64 8.42
C GLY A 291 -8.18 30.87 7.24
N ASP A 292 -8.75 31.15 6.07
CA ASP A 292 -8.16 31.05 4.74
C ASP A 292 -7.45 29.74 4.34
N ARG A 293 -7.92 28.59 4.80
CA ARG A 293 -7.62 27.30 4.15
C ARG A 293 -8.59 27.06 3.00
N THR A 294 -8.59 27.97 2.03
CA THR A 294 -9.67 28.09 1.03
C THR A 294 -9.39 27.36 -0.28
N ASP A 295 -8.13 27.11 -0.63
CA ASP A 295 -7.84 26.36 -1.85
C ASP A 295 -7.80 24.85 -1.59
N THR A 296 -8.99 24.24 -1.56
CA THR A 296 -9.19 22.80 -1.62
C THR A 296 -9.73 22.41 -3.00
N THR A 297 -9.40 23.18 -4.04
CA THR A 297 -10.00 23.01 -5.38
C THR A 297 -9.51 21.74 -6.09
N THR A 298 -8.33 21.24 -5.71
CA THR A 298 -7.78 20.01 -6.26
C THR A 298 -8.23 18.77 -5.47
N PRO A 299 -8.35 17.60 -6.11
CA PRO A 299 -8.72 16.36 -5.42
C PRO A 299 -7.75 15.98 -4.28
N ALA A 300 -6.44 16.18 -4.46
CA ALA A 300 -5.46 15.81 -3.44
C ALA A 300 -5.51 16.73 -2.22
N ARG A 301 -5.67 18.05 -2.42
CA ARG A 301 -5.86 19.00 -1.31
C ARG A 301 -7.15 18.73 -0.56
N HIS A 302 -8.25 18.44 -1.26
CA HIS A 302 -9.51 18.05 -0.61
C HIS A 302 -9.36 16.79 0.24
N LEU A 303 -8.72 15.74 -0.31
CA LEU A 303 -8.41 14.51 0.43
C LEU A 303 -7.56 14.81 1.68
N ALA A 304 -6.48 15.56 1.53
CA ALA A 304 -5.52 15.83 2.60
C ALA A 304 -6.11 16.72 3.70
N LEU A 305 -6.75 17.83 3.32
CA LEU A 305 -7.12 18.91 4.23
C LEU A 305 -8.52 18.77 4.81
N ASN A 306 -9.49 18.29 4.02
CA ASN A 306 -10.89 18.19 4.44
C ASN A 306 -11.24 16.80 4.95
N GLN A 307 -10.70 15.75 4.32
CA GLN A 307 -11.06 14.38 4.67
C GLN A 307 -10.08 13.77 5.67
N TRP A 308 -8.77 13.90 5.42
CA TRP A 308 -7.77 13.23 6.24
C TRP A 308 -7.34 14.03 7.48
N LEU A 309 -7.00 15.31 7.35
CA LEU A 309 -6.42 16.07 8.45
C LEU A 309 -7.27 16.05 9.74
N PRO A 310 -8.60 16.29 9.71
CA PRO A 310 -9.42 16.23 10.92
C PRO A 310 -9.37 14.86 11.60
N ILE A 311 -9.35 13.78 10.80
CA ILE A 311 -9.24 12.40 11.28
C ILE A 311 -7.86 12.16 11.88
N ALA A 312 -6.79 12.60 11.23
CA ALA A 312 -5.43 12.47 11.73
C ALA A 312 -5.22 13.21 13.06
N GLN A 313 -5.77 14.42 13.18
CA GLN A 313 -5.75 15.19 14.43
C GLN A 313 -6.51 14.47 15.54
N PHE A 314 -7.69 13.93 15.25
CA PHE A 314 -8.45 13.10 16.18
C PHE A 314 -7.66 11.86 16.62
N LEU A 315 -7.04 11.13 15.69
CA LEU A 315 -6.21 9.95 15.98
C LEU A 315 -5.04 10.30 16.90
N ASN A 316 -4.30 11.37 16.61
CA ASN A 316 -3.20 11.83 17.46
C ASN A 316 -3.70 12.24 18.85
N ALA A 317 -4.82 12.95 18.95
CA ALA A 317 -5.41 13.32 20.23
C ALA A 317 -5.81 12.08 21.05
N MET A 318 -6.46 11.10 20.41
CA MET A 318 -6.83 9.82 21.04
C MET A 318 -5.60 9.05 21.52
N ASN A 319 -4.54 8.95 20.72
CA ASN A 319 -3.31 8.30 21.12
C ASN A 319 -2.69 8.97 22.36
N ARG A 320 -2.60 10.30 22.37
CA ARG A 320 -2.09 11.04 23.52
C ARG A 320 -2.95 10.80 24.78
N SER A 321 -4.27 10.68 24.63
CA SER A 321 -5.17 10.31 25.75
C SER A 321 -4.94 8.89 26.25
N LEU A 322 -4.45 7.98 25.41
CA LEU A 322 -4.06 6.61 25.78
C LEU A 322 -2.61 6.51 26.29
N GLY A 323 -1.84 7.60 26.26
CA GLY A 323 -0.42 7.61 26.60
C GLY A 323 0.50 7.12 25.47
N GLU A 324 -0.02 7.03 24.25
CA GLU A 324 0.70 6.61 23.05
C GLU A 324 1.23 7.81 22.25
N ARG A 325 2.23 7.55 21.41
CA ARG A 325 2.76 8.55 20.45
C ARG A 325 1.77 8.86 19.34
N ASP A 326 1.93 10.02 18.71
CA ASP A 326 1.17 10.38 17.51
C ASP A 326 1.31 9.31 16.41
N SER A 327 0.18 8.83 15.88
CA SER A 327 0.17 7.92 14.73
C SER A 327 0.46 8.62 13.41
N TYR A 328 0.19 9.93 13.35
CA TYR A 328 0.39 10.75 12.16
C TYR A 328 1.12 12.06 12.52
N PRO A 329 2.46 12.01 12.70
CA PRO A 329 3.27 13.19 13.05
C PRO A 329 3.69 14.03 11.83
N PHE A 330 2.91 14.04 10.75
CA PHE A 330 3.29 14.68 9.48
C PHE A 330 2.68 16.07 9.32
N LEU A 331 3.46 16.98 8.75
CA LEU A 331 3.01 18.32 8.36
C LEU A 331 2.67 18.34 6.86
N MET A 332 1.72 19.20 6.49
CA MET A 332 1.27 19.36 5.10
C MET A 332 1.31 20.84 4.70
N PRO A 333 2.51 21.44 4.60
CA PRO A 333 2.67 22.78 4.04
C PRO A 333 2.33 22.80 2.54
N ASP A 334 2.19 24.00 1.95
CA ASP A 334 1.80 24.15 0.54
C ASP A 334 2.72 23.44 -0.44
N ALA A 335 4.03 23.37 -0.15
CA ALA A 335 4.98 22.65 -0.99
C ALA A 335 4.68 21.14 -1.04
N VAL A 336 4.32 20.53 0.09
CA VAL A 336 3.91 19.12 0.16
C VAL A 336 2.56 18.91 -0.52
N LEU A 337 1.62 19.86 -0.37
CA LEU A 337 0.32 19.79 -1.04
C LEU A 337 0.45 19.87 -2.56
N ALA A 338 1.33 20.72 -3.09
CA ALA A 338 1.62 20.77 -4.53
C ALA A 338 2.21 19.45 -5.07
N LYS A 339 3.07 18.79 -4.28
CA LYS A 339 3.60 17.45 -4.61
C LYS A 339 2.51 16.40 -4.61
N LEU A 340 1.60 16.42 -3.63
CA LEU A 340 0.43 15.54 -3.57
C LEU A 340 -0.51 15.74 -4.77
N ASP A 341 -0.71 16.99 -5.21
CA ASP A 341 -1.46 17.30 -6.43
C ASP A 341 -0.81 16.68 -7.66
N CYS A 342 0.52 16.78 -7.79
CA CYS A 342 1.27 16.16 -8.88
C CYS A 342 1.11 14.62 -8.88
N VAL A 343 1.33 13.96 -7.74
CA VAL A 343 1.12 12.51 -7.58
C VAL A 343 -0.29 12.12 -8.01
N GLN A 344 -1.30 12.78 -7.47
CA GLN A 344 -2.70 12.44 -7.77
C GLN A 344 -3.00 12.55 -9.26
N GLN A 345 -2.55 13.61 -9.92
CA GLN A 345 -2.76 13.81 -11.36
C GLN A 345 -2.06 12.74 -12.20
N LEU A 346 -0.79 12.43 -11.88
CA LEU A 346 -0.02 11.44 -12.64
C LEU A 346 -0.57 10.04 -12.49
N LEU A 347 -0.95 9.63 -11.28
CA LEU A 347 -1.60 8.33 -11.05
C LEU A 347 -2.97 8.26 -11.75
N ALA A 348 -3.75 9.34 -11.75
CA ALA A 348 -5.04 9.39 -12.45
C ALA A 348 -4.87 9.29 -13.99
N ARG A 349 -3.89 9.97 -14.56
CA ARG A 349 -3.56 9.88 -15.99
C ARG A 349 -3.10 8.46 -16.37
N ALA A 350 -2.26 7.86 -15.54
CA ALA A 350 -1.81 6.48 -15.72
C ALA A 350 -2.99 5.49 -15.70
N ALA A 351 -3.89 5.62 -14.72
CA ALA A 351 -5.09 4.77 -14.62
C ALA A 351 -6.05 4.97 -15.82
N ALA A 352 -6.22 6.21 -16.29
CA ALA A 352 -7.02 6.50 -17.48
C ALA A 352 -6.41 5.84 -18.74
N THR A 353 -5.09 5.85 -18.87
CA THR A 353 -4.38 5.22 -19.98
C THR A 353 -4.58 3.70 -20.01
N LEU A 354 -4.57 3.05 -18.85
CA LEU A 354 -4.83 1.61 -18.75
C LEU A 354 -6.29 1.23 -19.05
N LYS A 355 -7.25 2.13 -18.81
CA LYS A 355 -8.67 1.92 -19.12
C LYS A 355 -9.02 2.19 -20.58
N ALA A 356 -8.21 2.97 -21.30
CA ALA A 356 -8.45 3.26 -22.70
C ALA A 356 -8.40 1.94 -23.51
N PRO A 357 -9.40 1.65 -24.36
CA PRO A 357 -9.32 0.50 -25.24
C PRO A 357 -8.06 0.64 -26.10
N ALA A 358 -7.29 -0.46 -26.22
CA ALA A 358 -6.15 -0.49 -27.13
C ALA A 358 -6.64 -0.02 -28.50
N ALA A 359 -6.14 1.12 -28.97
CA ALA A 359 -6.50 1.62 -30.29
C ALA A 359 -6.17 0.51 -31.28
N THR A 360 -7.21 -0.04 -31.93
CA THR A 360 -7.05 -1.01 -33.00
C THR A 360 -6.27 -0.33 -34.11
N ALA A 361 -4.99 -0.68 -34.23
CA ALA A 361 -4.13 -0.32 -35.34
C ALA A 361 -4.42 -1.20 -36.56
#